data_AF-A0A6S4QGZ4-F1
#
_entry.id   AF-A0A6S4QGZ4-F1
#
_cell.length_a   1.000
_cell.length_b   1.000
_cell.length_c   1.000
_cell.angle_alpha   90.00
_cell.angle_beta   90.00
_cell.angle_gamma   90.00
#
_symmetry.space_group_name_H-M   'P 1'
#
loop_
_entity.id
_entity.type
_entity.pdbx_description
1 polymer ?
#
loop_
_entity_poly.entity_id
_entity_poly.type
_entity_poly.pdbx_seq_one_letter_code
_entity_poly.pdbx_strand_id
1 'polypeptide(L)'
;MNTTTLTGAATYFLEPDTNTDIIIPARFLKRVHLTGFTPFAFYEKKYLPDTICEASLTEKDFVFKKTVLDPAFPPNHPHASDATFLLTWLNFGCGSSREHAVYSLNNYKVIIGSAPPGQNAFADIFRDNCRQNLIWTPVISEVDHKTLVAYLKNEIPNRPALLSLHPAKRRITSSDGNIDLPYSIPEHHETYILSGTDPATIAKQEIESAKLEIANWRNNNPAIVNHYPNAKL
;
A
#
# COMPACT_ATOMS: atom_id res chain seq x y z
N MET A 1 -4.62 -1.20 22.41
CA MET A 1 -4.15 -1.40 21.01
C MET A 1 -5.24 -0.90 20.08
N ASN A 2 -4.90 -0.22 18.99
CA ASN A 2 -5.85 0.45 18.11
C ASN A 2 -6.57 -0.59 17.21
N THR A 3 -7.61 -1.26 17.71
CA THR A 3 -8.37 -2.33 17.00
C THR A 3 -9.35 -1.78 15.97
N THR A 4 -9.02 -0.67 15.31
CA THR A 4 -9.93 0.03 14.41
C THR A 4 -10.19 -0.82 13.16
N THR A 5 -11.46 -1.13 12.91
CA THR A 5 -11.91 -1.78 11.66
C THR A 5 -11.66 -0.85 10.48
N LEU A 6 -10.97 -1.36 9.45
CA LEU A 6 -10.80 -0.66 8.19
C LEU A 6 -12.00 -0.97 7.30
N THR A 7 -12.61 0.05 6.68
CA THR A 7 -13.73 -0.13 5.75
C THR A 7 -13.50 0.68 4.49
N GLY A 8 -13.86 0.15 3.33
CA GLY A 8 -13.80 0.88 2.07
C GLY A 8 -14.22 0.06 0.86
N ALA A 9 -14.26 0.72 -0.29
CA ALA A 9 -14.55 0.08 -1.56
C ALA A 9 -13.41 -0.85 -1.98
N ALA A 10 -13.77 -1.96 -2.60
CA ALA A 10 -12.85 -2.98 -3.07
C ALA A 10 -12.84 -3.09 -4.60
N THR A 11 -11.65 -3.38 -5.12
CA THR A 11 -11.42 -3.76 -6.51
C THR A 11 -10.51 -4.99 -6.58
N TYR A 12 -10.19 -5.47 -7.78
CA TYR A 12 -9.37 -6.66 -7.96
C TYR A 12 -8.38 -6.54 -9.12
N PHE A 13 -7.24 -7.22 -8.98
CA PHE A 13 -6.27 -7.47 -10.04
C PHE A 13 -5.74 -8.89 -9.90
N LEU A 14 -6.20 -9.81 -10.75
CA LEU A 14 -6.14 -11.25 -10.50
C LEU A 14 -5.05 -11.99 -11.29
N GLU A 15 -3.99 -11.29 -11.70
CA GLU A 15 -2.86 -11.93 -12.38
C GLU A 15 -1.92 -12.59 -11.35
N PRO A 16 -1.64 -13.91 -11.47
CA PRO A 16 -0.61 -14.56 -10.66
C PRO A 16 0.77 -13.98 -10.96
N ASP A 17 1.70 -14.11 -10.00
CA ASP A 17 3.10 -13.71 -10.20
C ASP A 17 3.25 -12.24 -10.66
N THR A 18 2.35 -11.39 -10.18
CA THR A 18 2.40 -9.95 -10.45
C THR A 18 3.66 -9.37 -9.84
N ASN A 19 4.69 -9.19 -10.66
CA ASN A 19 5.96 -8.66 -10.23
C ASN A 19 5.94 -7.13 -10.08
N THR A 20 6.99 -6.56 -9.48
CA THR A 20 7.07 -5.11 -9.24
C THR A 20 7.13 -4.26 -10.50
N ASP A 21 7.53 -4.79 -11.67
CA ASP A 21 7.45 -4.05 -12.95
C ASP A 21 6.01 -3.93 -13.45
N ILE A 22 5.18 -4.95 -13.23
CA ILE A 22 3.74 -4.89 -13.53
C ILE A 22 3.06 -3.86 -12.61
N ILE A 23 3.44 -3.82 -11.34
CA ILE A 23 2.91 -2.83 -10.37
C ILE A 23 3.35 -1.42 -10.75
N ILE A 24 4.64 -1.22 -11.05
CA ILE A 24 5.16 0.06 -11.52
C ILE A 24 6.36 -0.15 -12.47
N PRO A 25 6.27 0.26 -13.74
CA PRO A 25 7.38 0.10 -14.67
C PRO A 25 8.65 0.86 -14.24
N ALA A 26 9.81 0.23 -14.41
CA ALA A 26 11.12 0.79 -14.03
C ALA A 26 11.41 2.20 -14.59
N ARG A 27 10.85 2.56 -15.75
CA ARG A 27 11.03 3.88 -16.37
C ARG A 27 10.54 5.04 -15.50
N PHE A 28 9.61 4.82 -14.58
CA PHE A 28 9.08 5.84 -13.68
C PHE A 28 9.92 6.04 -12.41
N LEU A 29 10.93 5.20 -12.17
CA LEU A 29 11.75 5.20 -10.95
C LEU A 29 12.89 6.22 -10.97
N LYS A 30 13.06 6.96 -12.07
CA LYS A 30 14.07 8.03 -12.18
C LYS A 30 13.66 9.33 -11.46
N ARG A 31 12.47 9.36 -10.85
CA ARG A 31 11.96 10.52 -10.11
C ARG A 31 12.60 10.57 -8.73
N VAL A 32 12.89 11.78 -8.25
CA VAL A 32 13.49 12.01 -6.91
C VAL A 32 12.47 12.19 -5.78
N HIS A 33 11.18 12.35 -6.12
CA HIS A 33 10.11 12.53 -5.14
C HIS A 33 9.61 11.19 -4.62
N LEU A 34 9.22 11.12 -3.35
CA LEU A 34 8.62 9.92 -2.72
C LEU A 34 7.09 9.84 -2.92
N THR A 35 6.46 10.87 -3.47
CA THR A 35 5.00 10.99 -3.62
C THR A 35 4.58 11.14 -5.08
N GLY A 36 3.30 10.89 -5.36
CA GLY A 36 2.71 11.08 -6.69
C GLY A 36 2.94 9.91 -7.65
N PHE A 37 3.18 8.70 -7.11
CA PHE A 37 3.35 7.49 -7.91
C PHE A 37 2.03 6.78 -8.27
N THR A 38 0.91 7.11 -7.61
CA THR A 38 -0.41 6.51 -7.84
C THR A 38 -0.86 6.49 -9.31
N PRO A 39 -0.62 7.54 -10.12
CA PRO A 39 -0.94 7.49 -11.54
C PRO A 39 -0.17 6.43 -12.34
N PHE A 40 0.96 5.94 -11.82
CA PHE A 40 1.84 4.93 -12.44
C PHE A 40 1.57 3.50 -11.98
N ALA A 41 0.68 3.30 -11.00
CA ALA A 41 0.28 1.96 -10.59
C ALA A 41 -0.38 1.23 -11.76
N PHE A 42 0.09 0.01 -12.03
CA PHE A 42 -0.40 -0.87 -13.10
C PHE A 42 -0.42 -0.20 -14.47
N TYR A 43 0.55 0.68 -14.77
CA TYR A 43 0.47 1.61 -15.91
C TYR A 43 0.07 0.94 -17.24
N GLU A 44 0.69 -0.19 -17.60
CA GLU A 44 0.39 -0.91 -18.86
C GLU A 44 -0.99 -1.58 -18.89
N LYS A 45 -1.60 -1.82 -17.72
CA LYS A 45 -2.96 -2.37 -17.58
C LYS A 45 -3.99 -1.26 -17.41
N LYS A 46 -3.59 -0.13 -16.83
CA LYS A 46 -4.45 0.99 -16.46
C LYS A 46 -4.86 1.83 -17.66
N TYR A 47 -4.04 1.93 -18.68
CA TYR A 47 -4.32 2.76 -19.85
C TYR A 47 -4.42 1.92 -21.11
N LEU A 48 -5.24 2.36 -22.07
CA LEU A 48 -5.31 1.74 -23.39
C LEU A 48 -3.94 1.80 -24.07
N PRO A 49 -3.43 0.70 -24.66
CA PRO A 49 -2.09 0.63 -25.24
C PRO A 49 -1.76 1.76 -26.22
N ASP A 50 -2.71 2.11 -27.10
CA ASP A 50 -2.54 3.17 -28.12
C ASP A 50 -2.46 4.59 -27.55
N THR A 51 -2.69 4.73 -26.24
CA THR A 51 -2.75 6.00 -25.53
C THR A 51 -1.62 6.16 -24.52
N ILE A 52 -0.78 5.12 -24.37
CA ILE A 52 0.37 5.11 -23.49
C ILE A 52 1.47 5.99 -24.09
N CYS A 53 1.88 7.01 -23.35
CA CYS A 53 3.01 7.86 -23.71
C CYS A 53 4.28 7.35 -23.03
N GLU A 54 5.39 7.31 -23.78
CA GLU A 54 6.70 6.98 -23.21
C GLU A 54 7.24 8.12 -22.36
N ALA A 55 7.63 7.84 -21.11
CA ALA A 55 8.17 8.83 -20.18
C ALA A 55 9.38 9.61 -20.76
N SER A 56 9.22 10.89 -21.09
CA SER A 56 10.35 11.83 -21.25
C SER A 56 10.58 12.59 -19.96
N LEU A 57 11.83 12.63 -19.51
CA LEU A 57 12.25 13.31 -18.27
C LEU A 57 12.23 14.84 -18.37
N THR A 58 11.88 15.41 -19.52
CA THR A 58 12.06 16.84 -19.84
C THR A 58 10.81 17.71 -19.67
N GLU A 59 9.61 17.14 -19.61
CA GLU A 59 8.38 17.93 -19.48
C GLU A 59 7.71 17.72 -18.10
N LYS A 60 7.40 18.85 -17.43
CA LYS A 60 6.77 18.88 -16.10
C LYS A 60 5.40 18.18 -16.04
N ASP A 61 4.74 17.96 -17.18
CA ASP A 61 3.34 17.52 -17.28
C ASP A 61 3.16 16.14 -17.94
N PHE A 62 4.15 15.25 -17.79
CA PHE A 62 4.26 14.03 -18.59
C PHE A 62 3.10 13.01 -18.47
N VAL A 63 2.27 13.06 -17.43
CA VAL A 63 1.38 11.92 -17.11
C VAL A 63 0.05 11.94 -17.86
N PHE A 64 -0.38 13.07 -18.43
CA PHE A 64 -1.80 13.23 -18.82
C PHE A 64 -2.08 13.77 -20.21
N LYS A 65 -1.08 14.01 -21.07
CA LYS A 65 -1.38 14.33 -22.47
C LYS A 65 -1.73 13.05 -23.23
N LYS A 66 -3.03 12.72 -23.24
CA LYS A 66 -3.70 11.73 -24.10
C LYS A 66 -3.81 10.29 -23.58
N THR A 67 -3.53 10.00 -22.31
CA THR A 67 -3.81 8.67 -21.74
C THR A 67 -5.30 8.46 -21.52
N VAL A 68 -5.83 7.34 -22.01
CA VAL A 68 -7.24 6.93 -21.83
C VAL A 68 -7.26 5.70 -20.94
N LEU A 69 -8.08 5.73 -19.88
CA LEU A 69 -8.23 4.58 -19.00
C LEU A 69 -8.80 3.38 -19.77
N ASP A 70 -8.21 2.21 -19.58
CA ASP A 70 -8.76 0.97 -20.12
C ASP A 70 -9.99 0.56 -19.28
N PRO A 71 -11.22 0.55 -19.84
CA PRO A 71 -12.42 0.14 -19.11
C PRO A 71 -12.42 -1.35 -18.74
N ALA A 72 -11.57 -2.18 -19.37
CA ALA A 72 -11.41 -3.59 -19.02
C ALA A 72 -10.59 -3.79 -17.74
N PHE A 73 -9.85 -2.78 -17.29
CA PHE A 73 -9.09 -2.82 -16.05
C PHE A 73 -10.02 -2.57 -14.85
N PRO A 74 -10.24 -3.55 -13.96
CA PRO A 74 -11.23 -3.42 -12.89
C PRO A 74 -11.03 -2.21 -11.96
N PRO A 75 -9.79 -1.82 -11.59
CA PRO A 75 -9.57 -0.60 -10.82
C PRO A 75 -9.95 0.71 -11.53
N ASN A 76 -10.19 0.70 -12.85
CA ASN A 76 -10.71 1.86 -13.58
C ASN A 76 -12.24 1.95 -13.58
N HIS A 77 -12.95 0.92 -13.11
CA HIS A 77 -14.40 0.97 -13.08
C HIS A 77 -14.88 2.15 -12.21
N PRO A 78 -15.91 2.92 -12.60
CA PRO A 78 -16.37 4.08 -11.83
C PRO A 78 -16.73 3.75 -10.37
N HIS A 79 -17.30 2.58 -10.13
CA HIS A 79 -17.61 2.12 -8.77
C HIS A 79 -16.40 1.60 -7.97
N ALA A 80 -15.20 1.62 -8.56
CA ALA A 80 -13.93 1.22 -7.96
C ALA A 80 -12.89 2.35 -7.93
N SER A 81 -13.23 3.57 -8.38
CA SER A 81 -12.27 4.67 -8.52
C SER A 81 -11.60 5.08 -7.22
N ASP A 82 -12.33 4.97 -6.11
CA ASP A 82 -11.87 5.29 -4.76
C ASP A 82 -11.62 4.02 -3.91
N ALA A 83 -11.36 2.88 -4.56
CA ALA A 83 -11.10 1.63 -3.87
C ALA A 83 -9.85 1.74 -2.97
N THR A 84 -10.02 1.31 -1.73
CA THR A 84 -8.96 1.22 -0.72
C THR A 84 -8.62 -0.24 -0.38
N PHE A 85 -9.38 -1.19 -0.93
CA PHE A 85 -9.14 -2.62 -0.85
C PHE A 85 -8.79 -3.16 -2.24
N LEU A 86 -7.70 -3.91 -2.36
CA LEU A 86 -7.29 -4.58 -3.59
C LEU A 86 -7.20 -6.08 -3.36
N LEU A 87 -7.98 -6.86 -4.10
CA LEU A 87 -7.84 -8.32 -4.15
C LEU A 87 -6.83 -8.72 -5.23
N THR A 88 -5.81 -9.48 -4.87
CA THR A 88 -4.76 -9.97 -5.76
C THR A 88 -4.68 -11.50 -5.76
N TRP A 89 -3.82 -12.06 -6.61
CA TRP A 89 -3.52 -13.50 -6.60
C TRP A 89 -2.23 -13.83 -5.83
N LEU A 90 -1.80 -15.09 -5.91
CA LEU A 90 -0.56 -15.63 -5.35
C LEU A 90 0.70 -14.93 -5.91
N ASN A 91 1.72 -14.83 -5.06
CA ASN A 91 3.05 -14.30 -5.36
C ASN A 91 3.04 -12.84 -5.85
N PHE A 92 2.15 -12.03 -5.27
CA PHE A 92 2.03 -10.61 -5.62
C PHE A 92 3.22 -9.79 -5.07
N GLY A 93 3.72 -8.85 -5.88
CA GLY A 93 4.87 -8.02 -5.56
C GLY A 93 6.22 -8.72 -5.73
N CYS A 94 6.28 -9.82 -6.48
CA CYS A 94 7.51 -10.57 -6.71
C CYS A 94 8.48 -9.86 -7.67
N GLY A 95 9.61 -10.50 -7.95
CA GLY A 95 10.66 -9.92 -8.78
C GLY A 95 11.56 -8.98 -7.98
N SER A 96 11.98 -7.87 -8.59
CA SER A 96 12.99 -7.00 -7.98
C SER A 96 12.44 -6.20 -6.80
N SER A 97 13.32 -5.92 -5.83
CA SER A 97 13.03 -5.06 -4.69
C SER A 97 12.78 -3.63 -5.14
N ARG A 98 11.54 -3.13 -4.99
CA ARG A 98 11.15 -1.77 -5.35
C ARG A 98 10.13 -1.23 -4.35
N GLU A 99 10.57 -0.36 -3.45
CA GLU A 99 9.67 0.38 -2.54
C GLU A 99 8.63 1.21 -3.31
N HIS A 100 9.02 1.74 -4.47
CA HIS A 100 8.15 2.48 -5.38
C HIS A 100 6.89 1.71 -5.80
N ALA A 101 6.92 0.38 -5.79
CA ALA A 101 5.73 -0.44 -6.04
C ALA A 101 4.69 -0.26 -4.93
N VAL A 102 5.12 -0.09 -3.68
CA VAL A 102 4.21 0.22 -2.57
C VAL A 102 3.78 1.68 -2.61
N TYR A 103 4.68 2.60 -2.98
CA TYR A 103 4.34 4.01 -3.13
C TYR A 103 3.28 4.27 -4.21
N SER A 104 3.29 3.51 -5.32
CA SER A 104 2.25 3.61 -6.35
C SER A 104 0.90 3.06 -5.86
N LEU A 105 0.90 2.13 -4.91
CA LEU A 105 -0.30 1.50 -4.34
C LEU A 105 -0.84 2.20 -3.08
N ASN A 106 -0.37 3.41 -2.73
CA ASN A 106 -0.68 4.02 -1.43
C ASN A 106 -2.17 4.33 -1.16
N ASN A 107 -3.00 4.35 -2.20
CA ASN A 107 -4.44 4.53 -2.07
C ASN A 107 -5.08 3.30 -1.42
N TYR A 108 -4.48 2.13 -1.60
CA TYR A 108 -4.91 0.90 -0.94
C TYR A 108 -4.40 0.86 0.50
N LYS A 109 -5.33 0.57 1.42
CA LYS A 109 -5.05 0.33 2.85
C LYS A 109 -5.02 -1.16 3.17
N VAL A 110 -5.64 -1.96 2.31
CA VAL A 110 -5.67 -3.42 2.42
C VAL A 110 -5.43 -4.04 1.04
N ILE A 111 -4.43 -4.90 0.93
CA ILE A 111 -4.18 -5.73 -0.25
C ILE A 111 -4.37 -7.18 0.17
N ILE A 112 -5.41 -7.83 -0.32
CA ILE A 112 -5.80 -9.20 0.03
C ILE A 112 -5.16 -10.16 -0.97
N GLY A 113 -4.33 -11.08 -0.48
CA GLY A 113 -3.68 -12.10 -1.30
C GLY A 113 -4.33 -13.48 -1.13
N SER A 114 -4.10 -14.36 -2.11
CA SER A 114 -4.53 -15.76 -2.06
C SER A 114 -3.32 -16.68 -1.95
N ALA A 115 -3.34 -17.60 -0.99
CA ALA A 115 -2.38 -18.69 -0.91
C ALA A 115 -3.00 -19.89 -0.18
N PRO A 116 -2.41 -21.09 -0.32
CA PRO A 116 -2.77 -22.21 0.55
C PRO A 116 -2.64 -21.84 2.04
N PRO A 117 -3.45 -22.44 2.93
CA PRO A 117 -3.36 -22.17 4.36
C PRO A 117 -1.93 -22.32 4.91
N GLY A 118 -1.49 -21.32 5.67
CA GLY A 118 -0.13 -21.28 6.24
C GLY A 118 0.97 -20.80 5.30
N GLN A 119 0.66 -20.46 4.05
CA GLN A 119 1.61 -19.91 3.08
C GLN A 119 1.46 -18.39 2.91
N ASN A 120 2.48 -17.76 2.33
CA ASN A 120 2.50 -16.34 2.02
C ASN A 120 2.00 -16.10 0.59
N ALA A 121 1.09 -15.14 0.41
CA ALA A 121 0.62 -14.73 -0.92
C ALA A 121 1.46 -13.61 -1.56
N PHE A 122 2.41 -13.05 -0.81
CA PHE A 122 3.20 -11.88 -1.20
C PHE A 122 4.69 -12.20 -1.21
N ALA A 123 5.45 -11.51 -2.04
CA ALA A 123 6.91 -11.52 -1.89
C ALA A 123 7.32 -10.83 -0.58
N ASP A 124 8.30 -11.41 0.13
CA ASP A 124 8.63 -10.97 1.50
C ASP A 124 9.03 -9.49 1.57
N ILE A 125 9.88 -9.04 0.64
CA ILE A 125 10.31 -7.64 0.56
C ILE A 125 9.13 -6.70 0.27
N PHE A 126 8.24 -7.08 -0.64
CA PHE A 126 7.06 -6.28 -0.94
C PHE A 126 6.16 -6.15 0.30
N ARG A 127 5.95 -7.26 1.00
CA ARG A 127 5.16 -7.30 2.23
C ARG A 127 5.76 -6.45 3.34
N ASP A 128 7.08 -6.46 3.51
CA ASP A 128 7.77 -5.59 4.45
C ASP A 128 7.64 -4.10 4.09
N ASN A 129 7.70 -3.75 2.82
CA ASN A 129 7.46 -2.38 2.38
C ASN A 129 6.00 -1.96 2.64
N CYS A 130 5.02 -2.85 2.42
CA CYS A 130 3.63 -2.61 2.79
C CYS A 130 3.48 -2.33 4.30
N ARG A 131 4.16 -3.09 5.16
CA ARG A 131 4.20 -2.88 6.61
C ARG A 131 4.65 -1.46 6.97
N GLN A 132 5.77 -1.03 6.40
CA GLN A 132 6.35 0.29 6.67
C GLN A 132 5.45 1.43 6.16
N ASN A 133 4.57 1.15 5.21
CA ASN A 133 3.59 2.10 4.66
C ASN A 133 2.16 1.91 5.23
N LEU A 134 2.02 1.15 6.32
CA LEU A 134 0.74 0.89 7.01
C LEU A 134 -0.34 0.24 6.11
N ILE A 135 0.08 -0.57 5.12
CA ILE A 135 -0.80 -1.35 4.26
C ILE A 135 -0.93 -2.77 4.83
N TRP A 136 -2.17 -3.19 5.08
CA TRP A 136 -2.47 -4.55 5.50
C TRP A 136 -2.36 -5.53 4.34
N THR A 137 -1.73 -6.67 4.58
CA THR A 137 -1.57 -7.74 3.59
C THR A 137 -2.18 -9.06 4.09
N PRO A 138 -3.51 -9.12 4.34
CA PRO A 138 -4.16 -10.36 4.74
C PRO A 138 -4.10 -11.41 3.63
N VAL A 139 -4.01 -12.67 4.03
CA VAL A 139 -4.02 -13.84 3.14
C VAL A 139 -5.29 -14.65 3.42
N ILE A 140 -6.01 -14.98 2.36
CA ILE A 140 -7.21 -15.84 2.41
C ILE A 140 -6.95 -17.14 1.64
N SER A 141 -7.77 -18.16 1.90
CA SER A 141 -7.69 -19.43 1.16
C SER A 141 -8.12 -19.27 -0.29
N GLU A 142 -7.76 -20.22 -1.16
CA GLU A 142 -8.19 -20.20 -2.57
C GLU A 142 -9.73 -20.31 -2.71
N VAL A 143 -10.39 -21.02 -1.80
CA VAL A 143 -11.87 -21.15 -1.79
C VAL A 143 -12.52 -19.82 -1.44
N ASP A 144 -12.03 -19.16 -0.39
CA ASP A 144 -12.50 -17.84 0.04
C ASP A 144 -12.21 -16.79 -1.04
N HIS A 145 -11.07 -16.91 -1.70
CA HIS A 145 -10.68 -16.03 -2.79
C HIS A 145 -11.64 -16.14 -3.98
N LYS A 146 -11.94 -17.36 -4.45
CA LYS A 146 -12.94 -17.58 -5.51
C LYS A 146 -14.30 -16.99 -5.15
N THR A 147 -14.71 -17.13 -3.89
CA THR A 147 -15.95 -16.57 -3.36
C THR A 147 -15.94 -15.04 -3.43
N LEU A 148 -14.85 -14.41 -2.97
CA LEU A 148 -14.70 -12.96 -3.00
C LEU A 148 -14.59 -12.41 -4.43
N VAL A 149 -13.92 -13.12 -5.34
CA VAL A 149 -13.88 -12.76 -6.78
C VAL A 149 -15.26 -12.75 -7.39
N ALA A 150 -16.07 -13.80 -7.14
CA ALA A 150 -17.43 -13.89 -7.66
C ALA A 150 -18.29 -12.72 -7.14
N TYR A 151 -18.19 -12.42 -5.85
CA TYR A 151 -18.84 -11.26 -5.23
C TYR A 151 -18.41 -9.94 -5.88
N LEU A 152 -17.11 -9.65 -5.97
CA LEU A 152 -16.63 -8.38 -6.54
C LEU A 152 -17.04 -8.23 -8.02
N LYS A 153 -17.01 -9.29 -8.81
CA LYS A 153 -17.47 -9.28 -10.21
C LYS A 153 -18.96 -9.02 -10.35
N ASN A 154 -19.77 -9.46 -9.39
CA ASN A 154 -21.21 -9.17 -9.36
C ASN A 154 -21.51 -7.74 -8.90
N GLU A 155 -20.79 -7.26 -7.90
CA GLU A 155 -21.08 -5.97 -7.25
C GLU A 155 -20.58 -4.78 -8.06
N ILE A 156 -19.30 -4.77 -8.45
CA ILE A 156 -18.63 -3.60 -9.05
C ILE A 156 -19.39 -3.01 -10.25
N PRO A 157 -19.95 -3.79 -11.19
CA PRO A 157 -20.74 -3.23 -12.30
C PRO A 157 -21.97 -2.44 -11.85
N ASN A 158 -22.54 -2.78 -10.68
CA ASN A 158 -23.80 -2.24 -10.20
C ASN A 158 -23.63 -1.17 -9.11
N ARG A 159 -22.61 -1.30 -8.24
CA ARG A 159 -22.33 -0.40 -7.11
C ARG A 159 -20.93 -0.62 -6.54
N PRO A 160 -20.39 0.30 -5.71
CA PRO A 160 -19.15 0.06 -4.98
C PRO A 160 -19.27 -1.15 -4.04
N ALA A 161 -18.33 -2.09 -4.14
CA ALA A 161 -18.27 -3.26 -3.27
C ALA A 161 -17.58 -2.89 -1.94
N LEU A 162 -18.35 -2.66 -0.87
CA LEU A 162 -17.79 -2.26 0.43
C LEU A 162 -17.38 -3.47 1.27
N LEU A 163 -16.10 -3.50 1.67
CA LEU A 163 -15.53 -4.49 2.57
C LEU A 163 -15.04 -3.85 3.86
N SER A 164 -15.02 -4.66 4.92
CA SER A 164 -14.43 -4.31 6.22
C SER A 164 -13.43 -5.38 6.65
N LEU A 165 -12.22 -4.98 7.02
CA LEU A 165 -11.22 -5.83 7.68
C LEU A 165 -11.31 -5.60 9.19
N HIS A 166 -11.54 -6.68 9.94
CA HIS A 166 -11.71 -6.66 11.39
C HIS A 166 -10.50 -7.32 12.09
N PRO A 167 -9.49 -6.55 12.54
CA PRO A 167 -8.29 -7.11 13.18
C PRO A 167 -8.61 -7.98 14.40
N ALA A 168 -9.47 -7.48 15.29
CA ALA A 168 -9.84 -8.18 16.52
C ALA A 168 -10.53 -9.54 16.30
N LYS A 169 -11.17 -9.74 15.15
CA LYS A 169 -11.89 -10.98 14.81
C LYS A 169 -11.13 -11.84 13.79
N ARG A 170 -10.11 -11.30 13.12
CA ARG A 170 -9.44 -11.87 11.94
C ARG A 170 -10.41 -12.28 10.83
N ARG A 171 -11.32 -11.36 10.50
CA ARG A 171 -12.33 -11.56 9.45
C ARG A 171 -12.40 -10.39 8.49
N ILE A 172 -12.74 -10.69 7.24
CA ILE A 172 -13.13 -9.73 6.20
C ILE A 172 -14.62 -9.93 5.94
N THR A 173 -15.41 -8.87 6.05
CA THR A 173 -16.86 -8.91 5.81
C THR A 173 -17.28 -7.93 4.73
N SER A 174 -18.38 -8.19 4.04
CA SER A 174 -19.05 -7.17 3.23
C SER A 174 -20.12 -6.42 4.02
N SER A 175 -20.44 -5.20 3.61
CA SER A 175 -21.49 -4.39 4.25
C SER A 175 -22.91 -4.99 4.13
N ASP A 176 -23.15 -5.83 3.12
CA ASP A 176 -24.41 -6.51 2.87
C ASP A 176 -24.51 -7.90 3.52
N GLY A 177 -23.45 -8.36 4.20
CA GLY A 177 -23.40 -9.65 4.90
C GLY A 177 -23.17 -10.87 4.00
N ASN A 178 -23.04 -10.69 2.68
CA ASN A 178 -22.80 -11.80 1.74
C ASN A 178 -21.39 -12.39 1.83
N ILE A 179 -20.43 -11.62 2.36
CA ILE A 179 -19.05 -12.03 2.60
C ILE A 179 -18.79 -12.01 4.09
N ASP A 180 -18.27 -13.13 4.59
CA ASP A 180 -17.70 -13.24 5.92
C ASP A 180 -16.61 -14.34 5.93
N LEU A 181 -15.36 -13.94 5.72
CA LEU A 181 -14.24 -14.82 5.42
C LEU A 181 -13.14 -14.68 6.48
N PRO A 182 -12.50 -15.78 6.92
CA PRO A 182 -11.31 -15.70 7.76
C PRO A 182 -10.11 -15.21 6.93
N TYR A 183 -9.13 -14.60 7.59
CA TYR A 183 -7.82 -14.34 6.98
C TYR A 183 -6.68 -14.62 7.96
N SER A 184 -5.49 -14.82 7.42
CA SER A 184 -4.25 -14.86 8.18
C SER A 184 -3.36 -13.67 7.82
N ILE A 185 -2.53 -13.24 8.78
CA ILE A 185 -1.49 -12.23 8.59
C ILE A 185 -0.38 -12.55 9.60
N PRO A 186 0.91 -12.34 9.29
CA PRO A 186 1.95 -12.54 10.28
C PRO A 186 1.75 -11.62 11.49
N GLU A 187 1.90 -12.16 12.70
CA GLU A 187 1.61 -11.44 13.96
C GLU A 187 2.47 -10.18 14.13
N HIS A 188 3.75 -10.23 13.75
CA HIS A 188 4.64 -9.07 13.78
C HIS A 188 4.17 -7.96 12.83
N HIS A 189 3.54 -8.32 11.72
CA HIS A 189 3.04 -7.39 10.72
C HIS A 189 1.77 -6.70 11.23
N GLU A 190 0.85 -7.48 11.81
CA GLU A 190 -0.36 -6.98 12.46
C GLU A 190 -0.03 -6.06 13.64
N THR A 191 0.86 -6.50 14.55
CA THR A 191 1.27 -5.71 15.73
C THR A 191 1.87 -4.36 15.32
N TYR A 192 2.70 -4.37 14.28
CA TYR A 192 3.33 -3.17 13.75
C TYR A 192 2.33 -2.18 13.19
N ILE A 193 1.39 -2.64 12.35
CA ILE A 193 0.40 -1.73 11.76
C ILE A 193 -0.55 -1.20 12.85
N LEU A 194 -0.93 -2.04 13.82
CA LEU A 194 -1.80 -1.64 14.94
C LEU A 194 -1.13 -0.68 15.93
N SER A 195 0.21 -0.65 16.01
CA SER A 195 0.92 0.35 16.83
C SER A 195 0.84 1.74 16.20
N GLY A 196 0.58 1.84 14.89
CA GLY A 196 0.44 3.10 14.16
C GLY A 196 1.74 3.91 14.06
N THR A 197 2.87 3.32 14.44
CA THR A 197 4.18 3.95 14.44
C THR A 197 5.02 3.33 13.33
N ASP A 198 5.05 3.99 12.16
CA ASP A 198 6.02 3.65 11.12
C ASP A 198 7.46 3.99 11.60
N PRO A 199 8.52 3.42 10.99
CA PRO A 199 9.88 3.58 11.52
C PRO A 199 10.36 5.02 11.39
N ALA A 200 9.87 5.77 10.40
CA ALA A 200 10.18 7.17 10.24
C ALA A 200 9.46 8.03 11.29
N THR A 201 8.25 7.67 11.70
CA THR A 201 7.56 8.32 12.83
C THR A 201 8.29 8.04 14.15
N ILE A 202 8.73 6.80 14.40
CA ILE A 202 9.56 6.47 15.58
C ILE A 202 10.88 7.25 15.53
N ALA A 203 11.61 7.18 14.41
CA ALA A 203 12.88 7.89 14.26
C ALA A 203 12.70 9.42 14.43
N LYS A 204 11.60 9.98 13.94
CA LYS A 204 11.27 11.40 14.13
C LYS A 204 11.00 11.72 15.60
N GLN A 205 10.25 10.87 16.31
CA GLN A 205 10.02 11.02 17.75
C GLN A 205 11.33 10.92 18.55
N GLU A 206 12.22 9.99 18.20
CA GLU A 206 13.53 9.83 18.82
C GLU A 206 14.43 11.04 18.56
N ILE A 207 14.47 11.53 17.31
CA ILE A 207 15.21 12.75 16.94
C ILE A 207 14.70 13.97 17.72
N GLU A 208 13.37 14.16 17.82
CA GLU A 208 12.80 15.28 18.58
C GLU A 208 13.07 15.15 20.08
N SER A 209 13.04 13.93 20.63
CA SER A 209 13.40 13.65 22.03
C SER A 209 14.88 13.97 22.30
N ALA A 210 15.79 13.52 21.42
CA ALA A 210 17.22 13.81 21.52
C ALA A 210 17.51 15.32 21.41
N LYS A 211 16.81 16.04 20.52
CA LYS A 211 16.91 17.51 20.43
C LYS A 211 16.49 18.19 21.72
N LEU A 212 15.42 17.72 22.36
CA LEU A 212 14.95 18.27 23.63
C LEU A 212 15.96 18.03 24.76
N GLU A 213 16.53 16.83 24.84
CA GLU A 213 17.59 16.50 25.81
C GLU A 213 18.82 17.38 25.63
N ILE A 214 19.28 17.58 24.38
CA ILE A 214 20.40 18.47 24.06
C ILE A 214 20.08 19.91 24.48
N ALA A 215 18.86 20.39 24.21
CA ALA A 215 18.44 21.74 24.60
C ALA A 215 18.43 21.91 26.12
N ASN A 216 17.90 20.93 26.86
CA ASN A 216 17.88 20.92 28.31
C ASN A 216 19.29 20.89 28.90
N TRP A 217 20.18 20.04 28.36
CA TRP A 217 21.57 20.01 28.79
C TRP A 217 22.27 21.36 28.56
N ARG A 218 22.08 21.98 27.39
CA ARG A 218 22.65 23.31 27.08
C ARG A 218 22.20 24.38 28.07
N ASN A 219 20.90 24.42 28.38
CA ASN A 219 20.34 25.38 29.34
C ASN A 219 20.90 25.18 30.75
N ASN A 220 21.18 23.94 31.14
CA ASN A 220 21.74 23.62 32.46
C ASN A 220 23.27 23.77 32.53
N ASN A 221 23.96 23.95 31.40
CA ASN A 221 25.43 24.05 31.33
C ASN A 221 25.91 25.31 30.58
N PRO A 222 25.45 26.53 30.94
CA PRO A 222 25.71 27.74 30.15
C PRO A 222 27.21 28.10 30.08
N ALA A 223 27.99 27.80 31.12
CA ALA A 223 29.43 28.08 31.13
C ALA A 223 30.20 27.28 30.06
N ILE A 224 29.80 26.03 29.82
CA ILE A 224 30.43 25.16 28.82
C ILE A 224 30.01 25.58 27.41
N VAL A 225 28.72 25.89 27.21
CA VAL A 225 28.19 26.34 25.91
C VAL A 225 28.84 27.66 25.48
N ASN A 226 29.00 28.62 26.42
CA ASN A 226 29.62 29.91 26.14
C ASN A 226 31.12 29.79 25.85
N HIS A 227 31.80 28.78 26.40
CA HIS A 227 33.21 28.52 26.13
C HIS A 227 33.45 27.90 24.75
N TYR A 228 32.45 27.18 24.20
CA TYR A 228 32.50 26.55 22.87
C TYR A 228 31.26 26.86 22.02
N PRO A 229 31.08 28.12 21.57
CA PRO A 229 29.84 28.57 20.94
C PRO A 229 29.52 27.90 19.59
N ASN A 230 30.51 27.30 18.92
CA ASN A 230 30.37 26.68 17.59
C ASN A 230 30.47 25.14 17.61
N ALA A 231 30.49 24.51 18.79
CA ALA A 231 30.54 23.06 18.86
C ALA A 231 29.24 22.44 18.31
N LYS A 232 29.34 21.79 17.15
CA LYS A 232 28.30 20.89 16.65
C LYS A 232 28.49 19.54 17.35
N LEU A 233 27.46 19.09 18.07
CA LEU A 233 27.29 17.70 18.46
C LEU A 233 26.65 16.95 17.28
#